data_AF-A0A3S0TWW0-F1
#
_entry.id   AF-A0A3S0TWW0-F1
#
_cell.length_a   1.000
_cell.length_b   1.000
_cell.length_c   1.000
_cell.angle_alpha   90.00
_cell.angle_beta   90.00
_cell.angle_gamma   90.00
#
_symmetry.space_group_name_H-M   'P 1'
#
loop_
_entity.id
_entity.type
_entity.pdbx_description
1 polymer ?
#
loop_
_entity_poly.entity_id
_entity_poly.type
_entity_poly.pdbx_seq_one_letter_code
_entity_poly.pdbx_strand_id
1 'polypeptide(L)' 'MDDYRDLRPTRQAHNITLTAVANHFGLWPNDISRLERGLKRDDTLATNYRQWLNTQLTDAA' A
#
# COMPACT_ATOMS: atom_id res chain seq x y z
N MET A 1 0.09 18.24 1.72
CA MET A 1 0.18 17.24 2.81
C MET A 1 -0.14 15.92 2.15
N ASP A 2 0.89 15.14 1.85
CA ASP A 2 0.72 13.88 1.13
C ASP A 2 0.01 12.91 2.08
N ASP A 3 -1.28 12.70 1.81
CA ASP A 3 -2.11 11.85 2.64
C ASP A 3 -1.88 10.41 2.19
N TYR A 4 -1.25 9.60 3.03
CA TYR A 4 -1.09 8.15 2.82
C TYR A 4 -2.12 7.35 3.63
N ARG A 5 -3.06 8.03 4.32
CA ARG A 5 -4.06 7.38 5.17
C ARG A 5 -5.06 6.56 4.37
N ASP A 6 -5.12 6.72 3.05
CA ASP A 6 -5.97 5.94 2.14
C ASP A 6 -5.40 4.53 1.88
N LEU A 7 -4.07 4.34 1.94
CA LEU A 7 -3.41 3.09 1.59
C LEU A 7 -3.87 1.93 2.47
N ARG A 8 -3.88 2.14 3.79
CA ARG A 8 -4.21 1.10 4.76
C ARG A 8 -5.67 0.65 4.72
N PRO A 9 -6.67 1.56 4.77
CA PRO A 9 -8.08 1.21 4.61
C PRO A 9 -8.34 0.50 3.27
N THR A 10 -7.78 1.00 2.16
CA THR A 10 -7.95 0.38 0.84
C THR A 10 -7.39 -1.03 0.82
N ARG A 11 -6.16 -1.24 1.32
CA ARG A 11 -5.56 -2.58 1.44
C ARG A 11 -6.44 -3.53 2.27
N GLN A 12 -6.95 -3.06 3.41
CA GLN A 12 -7.80 -3.88 4.29
C GLN A 12 -9.15 -4.21 3.64
N ALA A 13 -9.75 -3.27 2.90
CA ALA A 13 -10.99 -3.51 2.15
C ALA A 13 -10.81 -4.60 1.08
N HIS A 14 -9.61 -4.73 0.51
CA HIS A 14 -9.26 -5.80 -0.43
C HIS A 14 -8.78 -7.10 0.23
N ASN A 15 -8.83 -7.23 1.55
CA ASN A 15 -8.28 -8.38 2.30
C ASN A 15 -6.79 -8.66 2.01
N ILE A 16 -6.04 -7.64 1.59
CA ILE A 16 -4.62 -7.77 1.29
C ILE A 16 -3.81 -7.61 2.59
N THR A 17 -2.88 -8.52 2.82
CA THR A 17 -2.00 -8.45 4.00
C THR A 17 -0.87 -7.45 3.78
N LEU A 18 -0.37 -6.85 4.86
CA LEU A 18 0.80 -5.96 4.80
C LEU A 18 2.03 -6.68 4.21
N THR A 19 2.18 -7.97 4.51
CA THR A 19 3.25 -8.82 3.99
C THR A 19 3.12 -9.06 2.48
N ALA A 20 1.91 -9.21 1.94
CA ALA A 20 1.71 -9.35 0.50
C ALA A 20 2.18 -8.11 -0.26
N VAL A 21 1.90 -6.92 0.27
CA VAL A 21 2.37 -5.65 -0.28
C VAL A 21 3.88 -5.53 -0.20
N ALA A 22 4.45 -5.85 0.95
CA ALA A 22 5.90 -5.85 1.17
C ALA A 22 6.61 -6.77 0.17
N ASN A 23 6.09 -7.97 -0.04
CA ASN A 23 6.62 -8.92 -1.02
C ASN A 23 6.52 -8.41 -2.46
N HIS A 24 5.39 -7.80 -2.84
CA HIS A 24 5.21 -7.23 -4.18
C HIS A 24 6.25 -6.13 -4.48
N PHE A 25 6.52 -5.26 -3.51
CA PHE A 25 7.47 -4.16 -3.67
C PHE A 25 8.92 -4.53 -3.34
N GLY A 26 9.21 -5.76 -2.90
CA GLY A 26 10.54 -6.15 -2.44
C GLY A 26 11.01 -5.37 -1.21
N LEU A 27 10.08 -4.94 -0.36
CA LEU A 27 10.33 -4.12 0.83
C LEU A 27 10.04 -4.90 2.10
N TRP A 28 10.46 -4.37 3.25
CA TRP A 28 10.10 -4.94 4.53
C TRP A 28 8.69 -4.52 4.95
N PRO A 29 7.91 -5.37 5.64
CA PRO A 29 6.59 -4.98 6.16
C PRO A 29 6.64 -3.73 7.05
N ASN A 30 7.75 -3.53 7.76
CA ASN A 30 7.96 -2.33 8.56
C ASN A 30 8.04 -1.04 7.71
N ASP A 31 8.64 -1.10 6.52
CA ASP A 31 8.72 0.05 5.62
C ASP A 31 7.35 0.42 5.06
N ILE A 32 6.54 -0.57 4.69
CA ILE A 32 5.15 -0.35 4.28
C ILE A 32 4.32 0.22 5.44
N SER A 33 4.49 -0.30 6.65
CA SER A 33 3.81 0.23 7.85
C SER A 33 4.17 1.70 8.13
N ARG A 34 5.45 2.06 7.97
CA ARG A 34 5.91 3.45 8.13
C ARG A 34 5.31 4.37 7.08
N LEU A 35 5.20 3.92 5.83
CA LEU A 35 4.52 4.66 4.76
C LEU A 35 3.03 4.84 5.08
N GLU A 36 2.30 3.76 5.39
CA GLU A 36 0.87 3.79 5.72
C GLU A 36 0.54 4.72 6.90
N ARG A 37 1.50 4.92 7.81
CA ARG A 37 1.35 5.79 8.99
C ARG A 37 1.84 7.22 8.77
N GLY A 38 2.34 7.56 7.58
CA GLY A 38 2.93 8.88 7.31
C GLY A 38 4.28 9.14 8.01
N LEU A 39 4.94 8.08 8.50
CA LEU A 39 6.24 8.16 9.20
C LEU A 39 7.44 8.13 8.23
N LYS A 40 7.19 7.83 6.96
CA LYS A 40 8.17 7.89 5.86
C LYS A 40 7.48 8.51 4.65
N ARG A 41 8.05 9.59 4.12
CA ARG A 41 7.61 10.18 2.84
C ARG A 41 8.21 9.38 1.69
N ASP A 42 7.35 8.87 0.82
CA ASP A 42 7.74 8.14 -0.39
C ASP A 42 6.59 8.22 -1.41
N ASP A 43 6.52 9.35 -2.11
CA ASP A 43 5.39 9.67 -3.00
C ASP A 43 5.33 8.75 -4.23
N THR A 44 6.49 8.29 -4.69
CA THR A 44 6.61 7.31 -5.78
C THR A 44 6.06 5.96 -5.34
N LEU A 45 6.49 5.45 -4.18
CA LEU A 45 5.96 4.21 -3.64
C LEU A 45 4.45 4.31 -3.36
N ALA A 46 3.98 5.43 -2.79
CA ALA A 46 2.55 5.64 -2.55
C ALA A 46 1.73 5.60 -3.85
N THR A 47 2.23 6.20 -4.92
CA THR A 47 1.58 6.19 -6.24
C THR A 47 1.51 4.78 -6.82
N ASN A 48 2.63 4.05 -6.80
CA ASN A 48 2.69 2.67 -7.31
C ASN A 48 1.82 1.72 -6.47
N TYR A 49 1.78 1.93 -5.15
CA TYR A 49 0.95 1.16 -4.24
C TYR A 49 -0.54 1.35 -4.52
N ARG A 50 -1.01 2.59 -4.74
CA ARG A 50 -2.41 2.85 -5.15
C ARG A 50 -2.76 2.17 -6.47
N GLN A 51 -1.88 2.28 -7.47
CA GLN A 51 -2.09 1.63 -8.76
C GLN A 51 -2.20 0.12 -8.61
N TRP A 52 -1.29 -0.49 -7.84
CA TRP A 52 -1.33 -1.92 -7.60
C TRP A 52 -2.61 -2.35 -6.87
N LEU A 53 -3.04 -1.64 -5.82
CA LEU A 53 -4.32 -1.94 -5.15
C LEU A 53 -5.51 -1.90 -6.12
N ASN A 54 -5.55 -0.94 -7.04
CA ASN A 54 -6.58 -0.87 -8.09
C ASN A 54 -6.53 -2.05 -9.07
N THR A 55 -5.35 -2.60 -9.37
CA THR A 55 -5.26 -3.82 -10.20
C THR A 55 -5.87 -5.02 -9.48
N GLN A 56 -5.64 -5.15 -8.17
CA GLN A 56 -6.19 -6.27 -7.38
C GLN A 56 -7.72 -6.22 -7.26
N LEU A 57 -8.33 -5.03 -7.38
CA LEU A 57 -9.78 -4.88 -7.48
C LEU A 57 -10.33 -5.43 -8.81
N THR A 58 -9.57 -5.30 -9.89
CA THR A 58 -10.00 -5.74 -11.22
C THR A 58 -9.98 -7.26 -11.34
N ASP A 59 -9.03 -7.93 -10.66
CA ASP A 59 -8.91 -9.40 -10.67
C ASP A 59 -9.96 -10.10 -9.77
N ALA A 60 -10.63 -9.35 -8.89
CA ALA A 60 -11.63 -9.88 -7.96
C ALA A 60 -13.09 -9.74 -8.45
N ALA A 61 -13.32 -9.12 -9.62
CA ALA A 61 -14.62 -8.88 -10.24
C ALA A 61 -14.93 -9.90 -11.34
#